data_AF-A0A7X6MX69-F1
#
_entry.id   AF-A0A7X6MX69-F1
#
_cell.length_a   1.000
_cell.length_b   1.000
_cell.length_c   1.000
_cell.angle_alpha   90.00
_cell.angle_beta   90.00
_cell.angle_gamma   90.00
#
_symmetry.space_group_name_H-M   'P 1'
#
loop_
_entity.id
_entity.type
_entity.pdbx_description
1 polymer ?
#
loop_
_entity_poly.entity_id
_entity_poly.type
_entity_poly.pdbx_seq_one_letter_code
_entity_poly.pdbx_strand_id
1 'polypeptide(L)'
;MCYGRHLGILSRLTYLLLEYANAEQCQRFGQLLIAEARKKKCYDYLAKGYIYSGLCQHDKALVEQGLRLLEVAGEQKLWQDMKAYVEANRSEI
;
A
#
# COMPACT_ATOMS: atom_id res chain seq x y z
N MET A 1 2.74 6.31 -12.90
CA MET A 1 3.70 6.88 -11.92
C MET A 1 3.50 8.36 -11.60
N CYS A 2 2.86 8.64 -10.47
CA CYS A 2 2.67 10.00 -9.92
C CYS A 2 3.96 10.56 -9.27
N TYR A 3 4.40 11.80 -9.58
CA TYR A 3 5.66 12.37 -9.06
C TYR A 3 5.53 13.12 -7.72
N GLY A 4 4.89 12.49 -6.73
CA GLY A 4 4.80 13.05 -5.38
C GLY A 4 5.98 12.64 -4.50
N ARG A 5 7.03 13.46 -4.37
CA ARG A 5 8.20 13.17 -3.49
C ARG A 5 7.77 12.79 -2.06
N HIS A 6 6.79 13.50 -1.49
CA HIS A 6 6.21 13.20 -0.18
C HIS A 6 5.48 11.85 -0.12
N LEU A 7 4.76 11.46 -1.18
CA LEU A 7 4.07 10.16 -1.25
C LEU A 7 5.06 8.99 -1.33
N GLY A 8 6.18 9.20 -2.03
CA GLY A 8 7.29 8.24 -2.06
C GLY A 8 7.90 8.00 -0.68
N ILE A 9 8.14 9.07 0.08
CA ILE A 9 8.65 8.99 1.46
C ILE A 9 7.65 8.26 2.36
N LEU A 10 6.38 8.66 2.32
CA LEU A 10 5.31 8.00 3.10
C LEU A 10 5.23 6.52 2.77
N SER A 11 5.20 6.15 1.49
CA SER A 11 5.17 4.76 1.06
C SER A 11 6.36 3.95 1.56
N ARG A 12 7.58 4.51 1.53
CA ARG A 12 8.77 3.82 2.02
C ARG A 12 8.76 3.68 3.55
N LEU A 13 8.27 4.70 4.24
CA LEU A 13 8.15 4.72 5.69
C LEU A 13 7.12 3.69 6.18
N THR A 14 5.93 3.66 5.56
CA THR A 14 4.90 2.66 5.89
C THR A 14 5.42 1.24 5.68
N TYR A 15 6.13 1.00 4.57
CA TYR A 15 6.77 -0.28 4.30
C TYR A 15 7.78 -0.67 5.40
N LEU A 16 8.68 0.25 5.80
CA LEU A 16 9.61 -0.03 6.90
C LEU A 16 8.88 -0.35 8.20
N LEU A 17 7.85 0.41 8.56
CA LEU A 17 7.10 0.20 9.79
C LEU A 17 6.36 -1.14 9.83
N LEU A 18 5.90 -1.63 8.67
CA LEU A 18 5.35 -2.98 8.52
C LEU A 18 6.43 -4.03 8.85
N GLU A 19 7.63 -3.92 8.28
CA GLU A 19 8.74 -4.87 8.52
C GLU A 19 9.25 -4.85 9.97
N TYR A 20 9.18 -3.70 10.66
CA TYR A 20 9.54 -3.58 12.08
C TYR A 20 8.39 -3.94 13.05
N ALA A 21 7.30 -4.54 12.55
CA ALA A 21 6.12 -4.94 13.33
C ALA A 21 5.49 -3.81 14.18
N ASN A 22 5.67 -2.55 13.80
CA ASN A 22 5.05 -1.41 14.49
C ASN A 22 3.69 -1.12 13.84
N ALA A 23 2.71 -1.96 14.16
CA ALA A 23 1.38 -1.93 13.56
C ALA A 23 0.67 -0.58 13.74
N GLU A 24 0.79 0.04 14.92
CA GLU A 24 0.16 1.34 15.22
C GLU A 24 0.67 2.45 14.30
N GLN A 25 1.99 2.60 14.19
CA GLN A 25 2.57 3.62 13.32
C GLN A 25 2.36 3.27 11.85
N CYS A 26 2.48 1.99 11.47
CA CYS A 26 2.21 1.57 10.10
C CYS A 26 0.78 1.94 9.66
N GLN A 27 -0.22 1.67 10.50
CA GLN A 27 -1.61 2.04 10.23
C GLN A 27 -1.75 3.56 10.06
N ARG A 28 -1.18 4.34 10.97
CA ARG A 28 -1.24 5.81 10.93
C ARG A 28 -0.65 6.37 9.64
N PHE A 29 0.55 5.93 9.26
CA PHE A 29 1.20 6.41 8.04
C PHE A 29 0.56 5.84 6.77
N GLY A 30 0.04 4.60 6.81
CA GLY A 30 -0.73 4.00 5.72
C GLY A 30 -2.01 4.78 5.42
N GLN A 31 -2.78 5.15 6.45
CA GLN A 31 -3.96 6.00 6.30
C GLN A 31 -3.61 7.40 5.77
N LEU A 32 -2.52 7.99 6.25
CA LEU A 32 -2.03 9.27 5.73
C LEU A 32 -1.65 9.17 4.24
N LEU A 33 -0.98 8.09 3.84
CA LEU A 33 -0.65 7.82 2.43
C LEU A 33 -1.91 7.70 1.57
N ILE A 34 -2.92 6.95 2.03
CA ILE A 34 -4.22 6.82 1.33
C ILE A 34 -4.88 8.19 1.15
N ALA A 35 -4.96 8.99 2.22
CA ALA A 35 -5.60 10.31 2.18
C ALA A 35 -4.91 11.24 1.18
N GLU A 36 -3.57 11.32 1.23
CA GLU A 36 -2.79 12.19 0.36
C GLU A 36 -2.74 11.71 -1.10
N ALA A 37 -2.63 10.39 -1.32
CA ALA A 37 -2.66 9.81 -2.66
C ALA A 37 -4.03 9.98 -3.33
N ARG A 38 -5.12 9.87 -2.56
CA ARG A 38 -6.49 10.09 -3.04
C ARG A 38 -6.70 11.54 -3.49
N LYS A 39 -6.26 12.52 -2.69
CA LYS A 39 -6.34 13.95 -3.07
C LYS A 39 -5.63 14.24 -4.39
N LYS A 40 -4.47 13.61 -4.62
CA LYS A 40 -3.65 13.80 -5.82
C LYS A 40 -4.03 12.89 -6.99
N LYS A 41 -5.05 12.02 -6.83
CA LYS A 41 -5.45 11.00 -7.81
C LYS A 41 -4.28 10.10 -8.25
N CYS A 42 -3.34 9.86 -7.35
CA CYS A 42 -2.17 9.03 -7.59
C CYS A 42 -2.52 7.57 -7.28
N TYR A 43 -3.09 6.85 -8.24
CA TYR A 43 -3.61 5.50 -8.02
C TYR A 43 -2.53 4.48 -7.59
N ASP A 44 -1.30 4.62 -8.10
CA ASP A 44 -0.17 3.75 -7.73
C ASP A 44 0.12 3.78 -6.21
N TYR A 45 0.17 4.99 -5.64
CA TYR A 45 0.42 5.18 -4.21
C TYR A 45 -0.81 4.90 -3.37
N LEU A 46 -2.00 5.15 -3.93
CA LEU A 46 -3.26 4.82 -3.27
C LEU A 46 -3.39 3.31 -3.08
N ALA A 47 -3.06 2.52 -4.10
CA ALA A 47 -3.02 1.07 -4.02
C ALA A 47 -2.01 0.57 -2.99
N LYS A 48 -0.78 1.10 -3.03
CA LYS A 48 0.26 0.78 -2.03
C LYS A 48 -0.21 1.09 -0.61
N GLY A 49 -0.87 2.24 -0.41
CA GLY A 49 -1.46 2.61 0.87
C GLY A 49 -2.48 1.59 1.37
N TYR A 50 -3.41 1.17 0.51
CA TYR A 50 -4.38 0.13 0.87
C TYR A 50 -3.72 -1.22 1.17
N ILE A 51 -2.74 -1.64 0.37
CA ILE A 51 -2.03 -2.90 0.58
C ILE A 51 -1.26 -2.88 1.91
N TYR A 52 -0.39 -1.88 2.13
CA TYR A 52 0.40 -1.82 3.36
C TYR A 52 -0.49 -1.63 4.60
N SER A 53 -1.53 -0.81 4.51
CA SER A 53 -2.48 -0.63 5.61
C SER A 53 -3.27 -1.90 5.90
N GLY A 54 -3.63 -2.67 4.87
CA GLY A 54 -4.29 -3.97 5.01
C GLY A 54 -3.38 -5.00 5.65
N LEU A 55 -2.12 -5.09 5.22
CA LEU A 55 -1.10 -5.96 5.83
C LEU A 55 -0.89 -5.63 7.31
N CYS A 56 -0.77 -4.35 7.66
CA CYS A 56 -0.57 -3.93 9.06
C CYS A 56 -1.78 -4.16 9.97
N GLN A 57 -2.97 -4.38 9.42
CA GLN A 57 -4.20 -4.65 10.17
C GLN A 57 -4.69 -6.09 9.98
N HIS A 58 -3.95 -6.91 9.25
CA HIS A 58 -4.39 -8.23 8.76
C HIS A 58 -5.75 -8.19 8.03
N ASP A 59 -6.07 -7.08 7.39
CA ASP A 59 -7.32 -6.86 6.66
C ASP A 59 -7.15 -7.22 5.18
N LYS A 60 -7.61 -8.43 4.83
CA LYS A 60 -7.56 -8.97 3.47
C LYS A 60 -8.40 -8.15 2.49
N ALA A 61 -9.51 -7.55 2.92
CA ALA A 61 -10.37 -6.77 2.04
C ALA A 61 -9.67 -5.48 1.56
N LEU A 62 -8.92 -4.82 2.46
CA LEU A 62 -8.09 -3.67 2.10
C LEU A 62 -6.98 -4.03 1.11
N VAL A 63 -6.32 -5.17 1.32
CA VAL A 63 -5.27 -5.66 0.40
C VAL A 63 -5.85 -5.94 -0.99
N GLU A 64 -6.97 -6.65 -1.07
CA GLU A 64 -7.64 -6.95 -2.34
C GLU A 64 -8.11 -5.68 -3.05
N GLN A 65 -8.61 -4.69 -2.31
CA GLN A 65 -8.99 -3.40 -2.86
C GLN A 65 -7.79 -2.69 -3.51
N GLY A 66 -6.62 -2.71 -2.86
CA GLY A 66 -5.40 -2.11 -3.40
C GLY A 66 -4.91 -2.82 -4.66
N LEU A 67 -4.95 -4.15 -4.68
CA LEU A 67 -4.59 -4.94 -5.87
C LEU A 67 -5.55 -4.69 -7.03
N ARG A 68 -6.86 -4.70 -6.79
CA ARG A 68 -7.86 -4.40 -7.82
C ARG A 68 -7.69 -2.99 -8.39
N LEU A 69 -7.29 -2.03 -7.56
CA LEU A 69 -7.03 -0.66 -8.03
C LEU A 69 -5.86 -0.61 -9.03
N LEU A 70 -4.78 -1.38 -8.80
CA LEU A 70 -3.65 -1.47 -9.74
C LEU A 70 -4.02 -2.17 -11.04
N GLU A 71 -4.85 -3.22 -10.96
CA GLU A 71 -5.36 -3.94 -12.13
C GLU A 71 -6.17 -3.02 -13.04
N VAL A 72 -7.14 -2.29 -12.46
CA VAL A 72 -8.00 -1.36 -13.22
C VAL A 72 -7.21 -0.14 -13.73
N ALA A 73 -6.17 0.29 -13.02
CA ALA A 73 -5.30 1.38 -13.46
C ALA A 73 -4.34 0.99 -14.60
N GLY A 74 -4.27 -0.30 -14.97
CA GLY A 74 -3.37 -0.79 -16.03
C GLY A 74 -1.89 -0.83 -15.62
N GLU A 75 -1.58 -0.67 -14.33
CA GLU A 75 -0.21 -0.68 -13.79
C GLU A 75 0.26 -2.13 -13.56
N GLN A 76 0.29 -2.92 -14.63
CA GLN A 76 0.41 -4.38 -14.59
C GLN A 76 1.71 -4.88 -13.94
N LYS A 77 2.83 -4.19 -14.16
CA LYS A 77 4.11 -4.52 -13.50
C LYS A 77 4.01 -4.34 -11.98
N LEU A 78 3.48 -3.19 -11.55
CA LEU A 78 3.32 -2.90 -10.12
C LEU A 78 2.31 -3.85 -9.47
N TRP A 79 1.25 -4.23 -10.19
CA TRP A 79 0.30 -5.24 -9.73
C TRP A 79 0.99 -6.59 -9.48
N GLN A 80 1.81 -7.06 -10.43
CA GLN A 80 2.56 -8.31 -10.28
C GLN A 80 3.51 -8.25 -9.09
N ASP A 81 4.29 -7.17 -8.97
CA ASP A 81 5.24 -6.96 -7.87
C ASP A 81 4.53 -6.98 -6.52
N MET A 82 3.40 -6.28 -6.40
CA MET A 82 2.64 -6.20 -5.15
C MET A 82 1.88 -7.49 -4.82
N LYS A 83 1.38 -8.20 -5.83
CA LYS A 83 0.74 -9.49 -5.63
C LYS A 83 1.74 -10.52 -5.08
N ALA A 84 2.93 -10.59 -5.67
CA ALA A 84 4.00 -11.46 -5.17
C ALA A 84 4.40 -11.10 -3.74
N TYR A 85 4.48 -9.80 -3.41
CA TYR A 85 4.76 -9.34 -2.05
C TYR A 85 3.66 -9.78 -1.06
N VAL A 86 2.39 -9.60 -1.41
CA VAL A 86 1.25 -10.04 -0.56
C VAL A 86 1.26 -11.56 -0.39
N GLU A 87 1.55 -12.33 -1.43
CA GLU A 87 1.64 -13.79 -1.36
C GLU A 87 2.77 -14.26 -0.44
N ALA A 88 3.93 -13.58 -0.45
CA ALA A 88 5.04 -13.85 0.46
C ALA A 88 4.68 -13.56 1.93
N ASN A 89 3.91 -12.50 2.18
CA ASN A 89 3.48 -12.10 3.53
C ASN A 89 2.18 -12.80 3.98
N ARG A 90 1.60 -13.66 3.15
CA ARG A 90 0.28 -14.28 3.41
C ARG A 90 0.27 -15.21 4.63
N SER A 91 1.43 -15.72 5.02
CA SER A 91 1.61 -16.55 6.23
C SER A 91 1.36 -15.77 7.53
N GLU A 92 1.38 -14.43 7.47
CA GLU A 92 1.20 -13.55 8.61
C GLU A 92 -0.19 -12.88 8.64
N ILE A 93 -1.11 -13.21 7.70
CA ILE A 93 -2.45 -12.57 7.55
C ILE A 93 -3.61 -13.55 7.75
#